data_AF-A0A6C0IF42-F1
#
_entry.id   AF-A0A6C0IF42-F1
#
_cell.length_a   1.000
_cell.length_b   1.000
_cell.length_c   1.000
_cell.angle_alpha   90.00
_cell.angle_beta   90.00
_cell.angle_gamma   90.00
#
_symmetry.space_group_name_H-M   'P 1'
#
loop_
_entity.id
_entity.type
_entity.pdbx_description
1 polymer ?
#
loop_
_entity_poly.entity_id
_entity_poly.type
_entity_poly.pdbx_seq_one_letter_code
_entity_poly.pdbx_strand_id
1 'polypeptide(L)'
;MRRTKQPKQEGGDLLGQGVYGCAFTPPLKCRGKAKNPTNIVQKRVGKITSLQDATFEYNISQRLRAIPLATNYFVLSDDICTPDIRTAQDEKDIAKCIPLKQRRLPDFKQLSMPFGGTPLYNAKFIVAKFDIFEFAKHILEAGSLLLLSGIVHTDLHMGNILVDSFNVPRVIDFGMAIVPSLLTSEIVDSVQHPPDFKFYQEPPEVSLMWAIKAEIADRDTPAEIIKQKTIFNDIQVFFGKSPQEMAAELEAFWIVSKSLQARNYMDFLKTYWPQYDAWTIGSNLVYLLKMLSFYPSFQQNPTYSKNKQLLEGVIKKLVEINPQKRYDAIQALNELDAESYVLKTYASEWLSARKNHQMQ
;
A
#
# COMPACT_ATOMS: atom_id res chain seq x y z
N MET A 1 20.34 4.45 -44.46
CA MET A 1 19.68 4.40 -43.13
C MET A 1 20.24 3.21 -42.34
N ARG A 2 21.14 3.45 -41.38
CA ARG A 2 21.67 2.39 -40.49
C ARG A 2 20.65 2.18 -39.37
N ARG A 3 19.97 1.02 -39.36
CA ARG A 3 19.21 0.55 -38.19
C ARG A 3 20.20 0.36 -37.05
N THR A 4 20.17 1.25 -36.06
CA THR A 4 20.81 1.02 -34.77
C THR A 4 20.12 -0.17 -34.11
N LYS A 5 20.80 -1.31 -34.03
CA LYS A 5 20.38 -2.43 -33.18
C LYS A 5 20.32 -1.89 -31.75
N GLN A 6 19.13 -1.84 -31.15
CA GLN A 6 19.00 -1.70 -29.71
C GLN A 6 19.82 -2.81 -29.04
N PRO A 7 20.60 -2.51 -27.98
CA PRO A 7 21.36 -3.52 -27.29
C PRO A 7 20.41 -4.58 -26.76
N LYS A 8 20.73 -5.85 -27.06
CA LYS A 8 20.07 -7.01 -26.48
C LYS A 8 20.36 -6.93 -24.97
N GLN A 9 19.34 -6.77 -24.14
CA GLN A 9 19.52 -6.68 -22.69
C GLN A 9 20.05 -8.06 -22.21
N GLU A 10 21.31 -8.12 -21.80
CA GLU A 10 21.97 -9.31 -21.27
C GLU A 10 21.87 -9.29 -19.73
N GLY A 11 20.97 -10.09 -19.16
CA GLY A 11 20.94 -10.42 -17.74
C GLY A 11 19.97 -9.60 -16.87
N GLY A 12 19.47 -10.26 -15.83
CA GLY A 12 18.46 -9.81 -14.88
C GLY A 12 19.01 -8.94 -13.77
N ASP A 13 18.64 -7.67 -13.80
CA ASP A 13 18.98 -6.69 -12.79
C ASP A 13 18.16 -6.94 -11.51
N LEU A 14 18.82 -6.87 -10.35
CA LEU A 14 18.11 -6.81 -9.07
C LEU A 14 17.39 -5.45 -8.99
N LEU A 15 16.07 -5.47 -9.09
CA LEU A 15 15.23 -4.27 -9.01
C LEU A 15 14.97 -3.81 -7.59
N GLY A 16 14.90 -4.76 -6.66
CA GLY A 16 14.56 -4.48 -5.27
C GLY A 16 14.75 -5.71 -4.41
N GLN A 17 14.89 -5.47 -3.10
CA GLN A 17 15.08 -6.51 -2.12
C GLN A 17 14.31 -6.15 -0.85
N GLY A 18 13.58 -7.12 -0.31
CA GLY A 18 12.95 -7.07 1.01
C GLY A 18 13.60 -8.07 1.97
N VAL A 19 13.01 -8.22 3.15
CA VAL A 19 13.48 -9.19 4.17
C VAL A 19 13.32 -10.64 3.68
N TYR A 20 12.24 -10.92 2.95
CA TYR A 20 11.84 -12.28 2.59
C TYR A 20 12.13 -12.66 1.13
N GLY A 21 12.53 -11.69 0.30
CA GLY A 21 12.58 -11.90 -1.14
C GLY A 21 13.33 -10.84 -1.94
N CYS A 22 13.45 -11.10 -3.24
CA CYS A 22 14.11 -10.23 -4.21
C CYS A 22 13.28 -10.13 -5.48
N ALA A 23 13.35 -8.98 -6.15
CA ALA A 23 12.69 -8.72 -7.42
C ALA A 23 13.74 -8.58 -8.53
N PHE A 24 13.55 -9.29 -9.63
CA PHE A 24 14.48 -9.31 -10.77
C PHE A 24 13.78 -8.86 -12.06
N THR A 25 14.51 -8.16 -12.94
CA THR A 25 14.06 -7.91 -14.32
C THR A 25 15.16 -8.19 -15.35
N PRO A 26 14.94 -9.07 -16.34
CA PRO A 26 13.78 -9.97 -16.47
C PRO A 26 13.59 -10.95 -15.30
N PRO A 27 12.41 -11.61 -15.20
CA PRO A 27 12.19 -12.70 -14.25
C PRO A 27 13.20 -13.84 -14.47
N LEU A 28 13.54 -14.58 -13.41
CA LEU A 28 14.43 -15.73 -13.48
C LEU A 28 13.81 -16.87 -14.29
N LYS A 29 14.65 -17.76 -14.85
CA LYS A 29 14.17 -18.95 -15.56
C LYS A 29 13.41 -19.85 -14.60
N CYS A 30 12.21 -20.27 -14.98
CA CYS A 30 11.46 -21.29 -14.28
C CYS A 30 11.97 -22.69 -14.67
N ARG A 31 12.02 -23.62 -13.72
CA ARG A 31 12.39 -25.01 -13.98
C ARG A 31 11.56 -25.63 -15.10
N GLY A 32 12.23 -26.29 -16.04
CA GLY A 32 11.57 -26.97 -17.17
C GLY A 32 11.10 -26.02 -18.29
N LYS A 33 11.37 -24.71 -18.21
CA LYS A 33 11.13 -23.76 -19.31
C LYS A 33 12.46 -23.43 -20.01
N ALA A 34 12.50 -23.62 -21.33
CA ALA A 34 13.72 -23.45 -22.13
C ALA A 34 14.17 -21.99 -22.30
N LYS A 35 13.31 -21.01 -22.00
CA LYS A 35 13.61 -19.57 -22.15
C LYS A 35 13.05 -18.78 -20.98
N ASN A 36 13.73 -17.69 -20.62
CA ASN A 36 13.15 -16.65 -19.79
C ASN A 36 11.85 -16.15 -20.46
N PRO A 37 10.82 -15.78 -19.69
CA PRO A 37 9.68 -15.03 -20.22
C PRO A 37 10.11 -13.59 -20.58
N THR A 38 11.11 -13.46 -21.46
CA THR A 38 11.48 -12.20 -22.10
C THR A 38 10.50 -11.95 -23.24
N ASN A 39 9.28 -11.55 -22.91
CA ASN A 39 8.47 -10.89 -23.92
C ASN A 39 9.05 -9.48 -24.08
N ILE A 40 9.85 -9.27 -25.12
CA ILE A 40 10.55 -8.00 -25.40
C ILE A 40 9.56 -6.82 -25.50
N VAL A 41 8.29 -7.11 -25.79
CA VAL A 41 7.21 -6.13 -25.92
C VAL A 41 6.73 -5.57 -24.57
N GLN A 42 6.86 -6.33 -23.47
CA GLN A 42 6.43 -5.88 -22.13
C GLN A 42 7.47 -6.30 -21.09
N LYS A 43 8.16 -5.32 -20.49
CA LYS A 43 9.10 -5.55 -19.40
C LYS A 43 8.39 -6.27 -18.25
N ARG A 44 8.97 -7.38 -17.76
CA ARG A 44 8.41 -8.19 -16.67
C ARG A 44 9.32 -8.18 -15.46
N VAL A 45 8.72 -8.45 -14.30
CA VAL A 45 9.39 -8.59 -13.01
C VAL A 45 9.12 -9.98 -12.45
N GLY A 46 10.14 -10.61 -11.88
CA GLY A 46 10.04 -11.85 -11.12
C GLY A 46 10.35 -11.58 -9.66
N LYS A 47 9.37 -11.72 -8.76
CA LYS A 47 9.56 -11.63 -7.31
C LYS A 47 9.73 -13.04 -6.75
N ILE A 48 10.86 -13.33 -6.12
CA ILE A 48 11.08 -14.60 -5.42
C ILE A 48 10.76 -14.44 -3.93
N THR A 49 10.03 -15.40 -3.38
CA THR A 49 9.70 -15.46 -1.94
C THR A 49 9.44 -16.91 -1.52
N SER A 50 9.07 -17.16 -0.25
CA SER A 50 8.74 -18.49 0.24
C SER A 50 7.51 -19.07 -0.50
N LEU A 51 7.34 -20.40 -0.44
CA LEU A 51 6.16 -21.06 -1.02
C LEU A 51 4.86 -20.51 -0.44
N GLN A 52 4.81 -20.34 0.88
CA GLN A 52 3.61 -19.90 1.60
C GLN A 52 3.24 -18.47 1.18
N ASP A 53 4.19 -17.54 1.24
CA ASP A 53 3.96 -16.14 0.90
C ASP A 53 3.60 -15.98 -0.57
N ALA A 54 4.30 -16.69 -1.47
CA ALA A 54 4.01 -16.63 -2.90
C ALA A 54 2.61 -17.16 -3.21
N THR A 55 2.20 -18.25 -2.55
CA THR A 55 0.86 -18.82 -2.76
C THR A 55 -0.22 -17.88 -2.25
N PHE A 56 -0.01 -17.27 -1.08
CA PHE A 56 -0.93 -16.29 -0.52
C PHE A 56 -1.07 -15.05 -1.41
N GLU A 57 0.05 -14.41 -1.77
CA GLU A 57 0.08 -13.22 -2.63
C GLU A 57 -0.49 -13.51 -4.03
N TYR A 58 -0.25 -14.71 -4.57
CA TYR A 58 -0.86 -15.13 -5.83
C TYR A 58 -2.38 -15.29 -5.74
N ASN A 59 -2.89 -15.84 -4.63
CA ASN A 59 -4.34 -15.98 -4.40
C ASN A 59 -5.02 -14.62 -4.26
N ILE A 60 -4.41 -13.68 -3.53
CA ILE A 60 -4.88 -12.29 -3.47
C ILE A 60 -4.88 -11.67 -4.88
N SER A 61 -3.82 -11.89 -5.65
CA SER A 61 -3.74 -11.42 -7.04
C SER A 61 -4.87 -11.98 -7.92
N GLN A 62 -5.23 -13.27 -7.78
CA GLN A 62 -6.34 -13.85 -8.55
C GLN A 62 -7.68 -13.26 -8.13
N ARG A 63 -7.89 -13.04 -6.83
CA ARG A 63 -9.12 -12.44 -6.30
C ARG A 63 -9.32 -11.02 -6.83
N LEU A 64 -8.27 -10.20 -6.84
CA LEU A 64 -8.32 -8.84 -7.39
C LEU A 64 -8.48 -8.84 -8.91
N ARG A 65 -7.80 -9.75 -9.62
CA ARG A 65 -7.89 -9.86 -11.09
C ARG A 65 -9.30 -10.18 -11.58
N ALA A 66 -10.11 -10.86 -10.76
CA ALA A 66 -11.50 -11.15 -11.09
C ALA A 66 -12.37 -9.88 -11.21
N ILE A 67 -11.92 -8.74 -10.65
CA ILE A 67 -12.62 -7.46 -10.76
C ILE A 67 -12.27 -6.82 -12.12
N PRO A 68 -13.27 -6.43 -12.92
CA PRO A 68 -13.02 -5.76 -14.20
C PRO A 68 -12.16 -4.51 -14.01
N LEU A 69 -11.14 -4.36 -14.86
CA LEU A 69 -10.18 -3.25 -14.87
C LEU A 69 -9.28 -3.15 -13.63
N ALA A 70 -9.24 -4.14 -12.73
CA ALA A 70 -8.34 -4.16 -11.56
C ALA A 70 -6.86 -3.92 -11.93
N THR A 71 -6.43 -4.40 -13.09
CA THR A 71 -5.08 -4.19 -13.60
C THR A 71 -4.75 -2.73 -13.90
N ASN A 72 -5.71 -1.80 -13.87
CA ASN A 72 -5.43 -0.35 -13.94
C ASN A 72 -4.95 0.21 -12.59
N TYR A 73 -5.28 -0.47 -11.50
CA TYR A 73 -5.03 -0.03 -10.12
C TYR A 73 -3.94 -0.85 -9.42
N PHE A 74 -3.73 -2.08 -9.87
CA PHE A 74 -2.83 -3.04 -9.23
C PHE A 74 -1.85 -3.65 -10.22
N VAL A 75 -0.64 -3.98 -9.74
CA VAL A 75 0.28 -4.88 -10.45
C VAL A 75 0.12 -6.26 -9.85
N LEU A 76 -0.55 -7.14 -10.59
CA LEU A 76 -0.96 -8.45 -10.10
C LEU A 76 -0.06 -9.56 -10.67
N SER A 77 0.17 -10.61 -9.88
CA SER A 77 0.96 -11.75 -10.29
C SER A 77 0.23 -12.59 -11.33
N ASP A 78 0.79 -12.73 -12.53
CA ASP A 78 0.24 -13.49 -13.65
C ASP A 78 0.48 -14.99 -13.50
N ASP A 79 1.63 -15.38 -12.97
CA ASP A 79 2.00 -16.77 -12.78
C ASP A 79 2.81 -16.98 -11.49
N ILE A 80 2.89 -18.25 -11.09
CA ILE A 80 3.76 -18.73 -10.02
C ILE A 80 4.57 -19.91 -10.55
N CYS A 81 5.89 -19.92 -10.30
CA CYS A 81 6.76 -21.02 -10.71
C CYS A 81 7.87 -21.29 -9.69
N THR A 82 8.54 -22.43 -9.82
CA THR A 82 9.82 -22.67 -9.14
C THR A 82 10.95 -22.19 -10.05
N PRO A 83 11.81 -21.26 -9.59
CA PRO A 83 13.02 -20.89 -10.31
C PRO A 83 13.94 -22.11 -10.54
N ASP A 84 14.64 -22.12 -11.67
CA ASP A 84 15.66 -23.12 -11.95
C ASP A 84 16.90 -22.92 -11.06
N ILE A 85 17.76 -23.93 -10.98
CA ILE A 85 18.99 -23.88 -10.18
C ILE A 85 19.90 -22.73 -10.62
N ARG A 86 20.71 -22.22 -9.69
CA ARG A 86 21.57 -21.05 -9.93
C ARG A 86 22.49 -21.19 -11.14
N THR A 87 23.01 -22.39 -11.42
CA THR A 87 23.89 -22.65 -12.58
C THR A 87 23.17 -22.62 -13.92
N ALA A 88 21.83 -22.70 -13.93
CA ALA A 88 21.01 -22.58 -15.13
C ALA A 88 20.56 -21.13 -15.42
N GLN A 89 20.82 -20.22 -14.48
CA GLN A 89 20.48 -18.80 -14.58
C GLN A 89 21.62 -18.01 -15.25
N ASP A 90 21.27 -16.99 -16.04
CA ASP A 90 22.26 -16.11 -16.68
C ASP A 90 22.48 -14.82 -15.86
N GLU A 91 21.64 -14.61 -14.83
CA GLU A 91 21.50 -13.40 -14.05
C GLU A 91 22.60 -13.28 -12.98
N LYS A 92 23.58 -12.39 -13.24
CA LYS A 92 24.74 -12.16 -12.35
C LYS A 92 24.35 -11.58 -10.99
N ASP A 93 23.26 -10.81 -10.95
CA ASP A 93 22.81 -10.10 -9.75
C ASP A 93 22.06 -10.99 -8.74
N ILE A 94 21.79 -12.26 -9.07
CA ILE A 94 21.27 -13.26 -8.12
C ILE A 94 22.14 -13.30 -6.85
N ALA A 95 23.46 -13.13 -7.00
CA ALA A 95 24.41 -13.15 -5.88
C ALA A 95 24.19 -12.02 -4.86
N LYS A 96 23.57 -10.90 -5.29
CA LYS A 96 23.31 -9.74 -4.43
C LYS A 96 22.11 -9.96 -3.50
N CYS A 97 21.21 -10.86 -3.87
CA CYS A 97 20.00 -11.15 -3.10
C CYS A 97 20.34 -11.80 -1.75
N ILE A 98 20.13 -11.06 -0.66
CA ILE A 98 20.49 -11.52 0.70
C ILE A 98 19.78 -12.84 1.10
N PRO A 99 18.46 -13.03 0.88
CA PRO A 99 17.78 -14.29 1.21
C PRO A 99 18.42 -15.53 0.56
N LEU A 100 19.02 -15.39 -0.63
CA LEU A 100 19.69 -16.48 -1.34
C LEU A 100 21.08 -16.84 -0.78
N LYS A 101 21.58 -16.09 0.20
CA LYS A 101 22.80 -16.46 0.95
C LYS A 101 22.54 -17.57 1.96
N GLN A 102 21.30 -17.72 2.42
CA GLN A 102 20.91 -18.67 3.47
C GLN A 102 20.15 -19.88 2.91
N ARG A 103 19.48 -19.73 1.78
CA ARG A 103 18.61 -20.75 1.17
C ARG A 103 18.92 -20.90 -0.31
N ARG A 104 18.64 -22.07 -0.88
CA ARG A 104 18.90 -22.32 -2.30
C ARG A 104 17.74 -21.78 -3.13
N LEU A 105 18.04 -21.30 -4.33
CA LEU A 105 17.05 -20.74 -5.25
C LEU A 105 15.82 -21.66 -5.52
N PRO A 106 15.98 -23.00 -5.67
CA PRO A 106 14.86 -23.95 -5.75
C PRO A 106 13.89 -23.97 -4.56
N ASP A 107 14.30 -23.49 -3.39
CA ASP A 107 13.49 -23.48 -2.18
C ASP A 107 12.50 -22.29 -2.17
N PHE A 108 12.60 -21.40 -3.17
CA PHE A 108 11.72 -20.25 -3.39
C PHE A 108 10.69 -20.54 -4.47
N LYS A 109 9.64 -19.72 -4.49
CA LYS A 109 8.73 -19.54 -5.61
C LYS A 109 8.92 -18.17 -6.21
N GLN A 110 8.76 -18.06 -7.52
CA GLN A 110 8.75 -16.81 -8.26
C GLN A 110 7.33 -16.48 -8.70
N LEU A 111 6.92 -15.25 -8.43
CA LEU A 111 5.74 -14.60 -8.99
C LEU A 111 6.18 -13.73 -10.17
N SER A 112 5.62 -13.94 -11.37
CA SER A 112 5.85 -13.01 -12.48
C SER A 112 4.70 -12.03 -12.64
N MET A 113 5.02 -10.77 -12.86
CA MET A 113 4.07 -9.68 -13.05
C MET A 113 4.60 -8.68 -14.09
N PRO A 114 3.74 -7.84 -14.69
CA PRO A 114 4.20 -6.75 -15.54
C PRO A 114 5.02 -5.74 -14.75
N PHE A 115 5.95 -5.05 -15.40
CA PHE A 115 6.66 -3.93 -14.79
C PHE A 115 5.69 -2.75 -14.58
N GLY A 116 5.45 -2.37 -13.32
CA GLY A 116 4.47 -1.35 -12.96
C GLY A 116 4.99 0.09 -12.89
N GLY A 117 6.28 0.32 -13.12
CA GLY A 117 6.89 1.66 -13.02
C GLY A 117 7.94 1.78 -11.92
N THR A 118 8.12 2.99 -11.40
CA THR A 118 9.10 3.31 -10.35
C THR A 118 8.38 3.55 -9.03
N PRO A 119 8.92 3.10 -7.88
CA PRO A 119 8.34 3.42 -6.58
C PRO A 119 8.10 4.92 -6.38
N LEU A 120 7.00 5.29 -5.73
CA LEU A 120 6.56 6.67 -5.54
C LEU A 120 7.63 7.57 -4.90
N TYR A 121 8.41 7.05 -3.94
CA TYR A 121 9.50 7.80 -3.31
C TYR A 121 10.65 8.17 -4.28
N ASN A 122 10.75 7.46 -5.41
CA ASN A 122 11.72 7.71 -6.49
C ASN A 122 11.06 8.31 -7.74
N ALA A 123 9.74 8.52 -7.75
CA ALA A 123 9.02 9.04 -8.89
C ALA A 123 9.41 10.49 -9.17
N LYS A 124 9.63 10.81 -10.45
CA LYS A 124 10.03 12.16 -10.89
C LYS A 124 8.86 12.84 -11.57
N PHE A 125 8.23 13.75 -10.85
CA PHE A 125 7.12 14.54 -11.37
C PHE A 125 7.60 15.81 -12.06
N ILE A 126 7.00 16.15 -13.20
CA ILE A 126 7.03 17.52 -13.71
C ILE A 126 6.03 18.31 -12.87
N VAL A 127 6.51 18.88 -11.76
CA VAL A 127 5.68 19.45 -10.69
C VAL A 127 4.59 20.41 -11.20
N ALA A 128 4.93 21.30 -12.14
CA ALA A 128 3.99 22.26 -12.71
C ALA A 128 2.81 21.61 -13.47
N LYS A 129 2.96 20.37 -13.94
CA LYS A 129 1.96 19.61 -14.71
C LYS A 129 1.38 18.42 -13.94
N PHE A 130 1.86 18.15 -12.74
CA PHE A 130 1.41 16.99 -11.98
C PHE A 130 0.00 17.23 -11.47
N ASP A 131 -0.91 16.33 -11.82
CA ASP A 131 -2.29 16.36 -11.38
C ASP A 131 -2.45 15.51 -10.12
N ILE A 132 -2.24 16.15 -8.96
CA ILE A 132 -2.41 15.49 -7.66
C ILE A 132 -3.86 15.06 -7.42
N PHE A 133 -4.84 15.73 -8.04
CA PHE A 133 -6.24 15.40 -7.85
C PHE A 133 -6.56 14.06 -8.52
N GLU A 134 -6.15 13.89 -9.78
CA GLU A 134 -6.30 12.61 -10.49
C GLU A 134 -5.49 11.50 -9.83
N PHE A 135 -4.28 11.81 -9.34
CA PHE A 135 -3.48 10.85 -8.58
C PHE A 135 -4.19 10.38 -7.30
N ALA A 136 -4.77 11.31 -6.53
CA ALA A 136 -5.51 11.02 -5.30
C ALA A 136 -6.79 10.21 -5.59
N LYS A 137 -7.51 10.56 -6.65
CA LYS A 137 -8.66 9.79 -7.13
C LYS A 137 -8.26 8.36 -7.49
N HIS A 138 -7.22 8.18 -8.30
CA HIS A 138 -6.80 6.85 -8.77
C HIS A 138 -6.37 5.93 -7.62
N ILE A 139 -5.66 6.45 -6.61
CA ILE A 139 -5.27 5.64 -5.44
C ILE A 139 -6.47 5.36 -4.52
N LEU A 140 -7.45 6.26 -4.42
CA LEU A 140 -8.70 6.02 -3.69
C LEU A 140 -9.61 5.00 -4.38
N GLU A 141 -9.60 4.98 -5.71
CA GLU A 141 -10.23 3.91 -6.50
C GLU A 141 -9.58 2.55 -6.20
N ALA A 142 -8.25 2.48 -6.15
CA ALA A 142 -7.54 1.28 -5.73
C ALA A 142 -7.91 0.85 -4.29
N GLY A 143 -7.90 1.79 -3.34
CA GLY A 143 -8.31 1.53 -1.95
C GLY A 143 -9.77 1.07 -1.83
N SER A 144 -10.66 1.64 -2.63
CA SER A 144 -12.08 1.24 -2.68
C SER A 144 -12.24 -0.18 -3.20
N LEU A 145 -11.48 -0.59 -4.22
CA LEU A 145 -11.49 -1.95 -4.72
C LEU A 145 -10.95 -2.97 -3.70
N LEU A 146 -9.91 -2.61 -2.93
CA LEU A 146 -9.43 -3.46 -1.83
C LEU A 146 -10.52 -3.64 -0.76
N LEU A 147 -11.14 -2.53 -0.35
CA LEU A 147 -12.22 -2.51 0.63
C LEU A 147 -13.41 -3.38 0.20
N LEU A 148 -13.91 -3.20 -1.03
CA LEU A 148 -15.01 -4.00 -1.58
C LEU A 148 -14.66 -5.48 -1.73
N SER A 149 -13.36 -5.78 -1.88
CA SER A 149 -12.86 -7.15 -1.92
C SER A 149 -12.64 -7.75 -0.54
N GLY A 150 -12.89 -7.03 0.55
CA GLY A 150 -12.60 -7.52 1.89
C GLY A 150 -11.11 -7.83 2.11
N ILE A 151 -10.24 -7.02 1.51
CA ILE A 151 -8.77 -7.14 1.64
C ILE A 151 -8.27 -5.86 2.29
N VAL A 152 -7.36 -6.03 3.25
CA VAL A 152 -6.51 -4.94 3.77
C VAL A 152 -5.09 -5.22 3.30
N HIS A 153 -4.42 -4.23 2.72
CA HIS A 153 -3.06 -4.36 2.25
C HIS A 153 -2.05 -4.46 3.39
N THR A 154 -2.28 -3.68 4.47
CA THR A 154 -1.46 -3.56 5.72
C THR A 154 -0.05 -3.01 5.55
N ASP A 155 0.61 -3.24 4.42
CA ASP A 155 1.94 -2.71 4.10
C ASP A 155 1.91 -1.73 2.91
N LEU A 156 0.86 -0.91 2.82
CA LEU A 156 0.79 0.10 1.75
C LEU A 156 1.72 1.27 2.11
N HIS A 157 2.69 1.58 1.27
CA HIS A 157 3.59 2.73 1.47
C HIS A 157 4.15 3.18 0.13
N MET A 158 4.91 4.29 0.10
CA MET A 158 5.49 4.83 -1.13
C MET A 158 6.39 3.85 -1.90
N GLY A 159 6.85 2.78 -1.27
CA GLY A 159 7.62 1.72 -1.92
C GLY A 159 6.75 0.70 -2.64
N ASN A 160 5.52 0.51 -2.15
CA ASN A 160 4.50 -0.38 -2.68
C ASN A 160 3.45 0.34 -3.54
N ILE A 161 3.71 1.61 -3.89
CA ILE A 161 2.99 2.37 -4.91
C ILE A 161 3.98 2.63 -6.05
N LEU A 162 3.77 1.97 -7.18
CA LEU A 162 4.54 2.22 -8.40
C LEU A 162 3.86 3.30 -9.25
N VAL A 163 4.66 4.15 -9.86
CA VAL A 163 4.22 5.23 -10.74
C VAL A 163 4.80 4.98 -12.13
N ASP A 164 3.93 4.90 -13.13
CA ASP A 164 4.35 4.74 -14.52
C ASP A 164 4.76 6.07 -15.16
N SER A 165 5.16 6.04 -16.44
CA SER A 165 5.58 7.23 -17.19
C SER A 165 4.46 8.26 -17.43
N PHE A 166 3.21 7.90 -17.17
CA PHE A 166 2.03 8.77 -17.29
C PHE A 166 1.57 9.30 -15.93
N ASN A 167 2.35 9.09 -14.86
CA ASN A 167 2.04 9.43 -13.48
C ASN A 167 0.86 8.65 -12.89
N VAL A 168 0.51 7.49 -13.44
CA VAL A 168 -0.58 6.66 -12.93
C VAL A 168 -0.05 5.77 -11.80
N PRO A 169 -0.58 5.88 -10.57
CA PRO A 169 -0.17 5.04 -9.46
C PRO A 169 -0.79 3.64 -9.53
N ARG A 170 -0.03 2.61 -9.15
CA ARG A 170 -0.49 1.22 -9.04
C ARG A 170 0.07 0.58 -7.77
N VAL A 171 -0.77 -0.13 -7.04
CA VAL A 171 -0.39 -0.81 -5.80
C VAL A 171 0.20 -2.19 -6.11
N ILE A 172 1.23 -2.56 -5.36
CA ILE A 172 1.98 -3.83 -5.47
C ILE A 172 2.19 -4.46 -4.08
N ASP A 173 2.68 -5.70 -4.06
CA ASP A 173 3.17 -6.39 -2.85
C ASP A 173 2.10 -6.70 -1.80
N PHE A 174 1.27 -7.69 -2.11
CA PHE A 174 0.22 -8.17 -1.21
C PHE A 174 0.70 -9.25 -0.22
N GLY A 175 2.02 -9.36 0.01
CA GLY A 175 2.60 -10.40 0.85
C GLY A 175 2.15 -10.33 2.32
N MET A 176 1.83 -9.13 2.80
CA MET A 176 1.37 -8.87 4.18
C MET A 176 -0.15 -8.63 4.28
N ALA A 177 -0.88 -8.73 3.17
CA ALA A 177 -2.30 -8.46 3.15
C ALA A 177 -3.06 -9.38 4.12
N ILE A 178 -4.16 -8.88 4.69
CA ILE A 178 -5.08 -9.69 5.50
C ILE A 178 -6.47 -9.69 4.89
N VAL A 179 -7.20 -10.77 5.15
CA VAL A 179 -8.62 -10.89 4.82
C VAL A 179 -9.38 -10.98 6.14
N PRO A 180 -10.06 -9.90 6.59
CA PRO A 180 -10.68 -9.83 7.92
C PRO A 180 -11.61 -10.99 8.26
N SER A 181 -12.35 -11.50 7.26
CA SER A 181 -13.24 -12.66 7.42
C SER A 181 -12.52 -13.99 7.65
N LEU A 182 -11.22 -14.06 7.35
CA LEU A 182 -10.37 -15.24 7.52
C LEU A 182 -9.40 -15.11 8.70
N LEU A 183 -9.44 -14.00 9.45
CA LEU A 183 -8.54 -13.77 10.58
C LEU A 183 -8.70 -14.85 11.67
N THR A 184 -7.57 -15.42 12.07
CA THR A 184 -7.40 -16.30 13.23
C THR A 184 -6.35 -15.73 14.18
N SER A 185 -6.21 -16.28 15.38
CA SER A 185 -5.14 -15.93 16.34
C SER A 185 -3.75 -16.04 15.70
N GLU A 186 -3.50 -17.12 14.95
CA GLU A 186 -2.22 -17.38 14.32
C GLU A 186 -1.89 -16.31 13.27
N ILE A 187 -2.89 -15.86 12.50
CA ILE A 187 -2.70 -14.78 11.52
C ILE A 187 -2.38 -13.48 12.24
N VAL A 188 -3.13 -13.14 13.29
CA VAL A 188 -2.89 -11.92 14.09
C VAL A 188 -1.49 -11.91 14.68
N ASP A 189 -1.02 -13.05 15.22
CA ASP A 189 0.33 -13.18 15.75
C ASP A 189 1.40 -13.12 14.65
N SER A 190 1.11 -13.64 13.45
CA SER A 190 2.04 -13.60 12.31
C SER A 190 2.24 -12.20 11.72
N VAL A 191 1.25 -11.31 11.84
CA VAL A 191 1.34 -9.92 11.37
C VAL A 191 1.75 -8.95 12.47
N GLN A 192 1.91 -9.43 13.71
CA GLN A 192 2.41 -8.62 14.80
C GLN A 192 3.85 -8.18 14.49
N HIS A 193 4.11 -6.91 14.68
CA HIS A 193 5.46 -6.37 14.72
C HIS A 193 5.60 -5.34 15.84
N PRO A 194 6.81 -5.07 16.33
CA PRO A 194 7.04 -3.93 17.20
C PRO A 194 6.53 -2.67 16.51
N PRO A 195 5.87 -1.75 17.23
CA PRO A 195 5.45 -0.50 16.63
C PRO A 195 6.70 0.28 16.19
N ASP A 196 6.80 0.54 14.89
CA ASP A 196 7.83 1.38 14.31
C ASP A 196 7.22 2.73 13.96
N PHE A 197 7.48 3.70 14.84
CA PHE A 197 6.94 5.04 14.77
C PHE A 197 7.55 5.89 13.64
N LYS A 198 8.55 5.37 12.93
CA LYS A 198 9.08 6.00 11.72
C LYS A 198 8.16 5.79 10.52
N PHE A 199 7.29 4.79 10.55
CA PHE A 199 6.36 4.49 9.47
C PHE A 199 5.10 5.36 9.54
N TYR A 200 4.90 6.16 8.49
CA TYR A 200 3.76 7.08 8.32
C TYR A 200 2.47 6.29 8.04
N GLN A 201 2.62 5.10 7.47
CA GLN A 201 1.54 4.28 6.94
C GLN A 201 0.72 3.56 8.01
N GLU A 202 1.28 3.26 9.18
CA GLU A 202 0.54 2.54 10.22
C GLU A 202 -0.40 3.50 10.97
N PRO A 203 -1.70 3.18 11.07
CA PRO A 203 -2.67 4.00 11.80
C PRO A 203 -2.35 4.14 13.30
N PRO A 204 -2.65 5.28 13.96
CA PRO A 204 -2.37 5.50 15.38
C PRO A 204 -2.94 4.43 16.30
N GLU A 205 -4.17 4.01 16.03
CA GLU A 205 -4.87 3.00 16.82
C GLU A 205 -4.26 1.61 16.70
N VAL A 206 -3.63 1.31 15.55
CA VAL A 206 -2.92 0.05 15.30
C VAL A 206 -1.56 0.10 15.98
N SER A 207 -0.84 1.22 15.89
CA SER A 207 0.41 1.43 16.65
C SER A 207 0.17 1.28 18.16
N LEU A 208 -0.92 1.85 18.68
CA LEU A 208 -1.33 1.72 20.08
C LEU A 208 -1.63 0.26 20.43
N MET A 209 -2.41 -0.42 19.59
CA MET A 209 -2.73 -1.84 19.77
C MET A 209 -1.46 -2.71 19.86
N TRP A 210 -0.50 -2.52 18.96
CA TRP A 210 0.74 -3.28 18.98
C TRP A 210 1.64 -2.92 20.15
N ALA A 211 1.68 -1.65 20.57
CA ALA A 211 2.40 -1.25 21.77
C ALA A 211 1.84 -1.93 23.03
N ILE A 212 0.51 -2.00 23.17
CA ILE A 212 -0.17 -2.69 24.27
C ILE A 212 0.11 -4.19 24.21
N LYS A 213 0.00 -4.82 23.03
CA LYS A 213 0.26 -6.27 22.86
C LYS A 213 1.70 -6.65 23.15
N ALA A 214 2.65 -5.78 22.80
CA ALA A 214 4.07 -5.99 23.04
C ALA A 214 4.53 -5.59 24.46
N GLU A 215 3.62 -5.08 25.30
CA GLU A 215 3.89 -4.66 26.69
C GLU A 215 5.02 -3.63 26.80
N ILE A 216 5.07 -2.70 25.85
CA ILE A 216 6.11 -1.66 25.82
C ILE A 216 5.63 -0.46 26.67
N ALA A 217 5.94 -0.50 27.96
CA ALA A 217 5.43 0.42 28.99
C ALA A 217 5.63 1.93 28.70
N ASP A 218 6.68 2.33 27.95
CA ASP A 218 6.92 3.74 27.61
C ASP A 218 6.18 4.18 26.33
N ARG A 219 5.32 3.31 25.75
CA ARG A 219 4.77 3.50 24.39
C ARG A 219 3.32 3.04 24.23
N ASP A 220 2.68 2.59 25.31
CA ASP A 220 1.32 2.06 25.31
C ASP A 220 0.25 3.12 25.64
N THR A 221 0.61 4.41 25.58
CA THR A 221 -0.31 5.52 25.80
C THR A 221 -0.52 6.35 24.52
N PRO A 222 -1.74 6.87 24.27
CA PRO A 222 -2.02 7.75 23.14
C PRO A 222 -1.06 8.94 23.01
N ALA A 223 -0.71 9.58 24.12
CA ALA A 223 0.22 10.72 24.11
C ALA A 223 1.61 10.33 23.56
N GLU A 224 2.13 9.17 23.94
CA GLU A 224 3.42 8.70 23.45
C GLU A 224 3.37 8.27 21.98
N ILE A 225 2.27 7.65 21.53
CA ILE A 225 2.05 7.37 20.09
C ILE A 225 2.11 8.67 19.27
N ILE A 226 1.38 9.71 19.70
CA ILE A 226 1.34 10.99 18.99
C ILE A 226 2.71 11.68 18.98
N LYS A 227 3.43 11.62 20.10
CA LYS A 227 4.75 12.25 20.23
C LYS A 227 5.81 11.58 19.35
N GLN A 228 5.75 10.26 19.17
CA GLN A 228 6.80 9.49 18.49
C GLN A 228 6.59 9.42 16.97
N LYS A 229 5.35 9.43 16.46
CA LYS A 229 5.11 9.32 15.01
C LYS A 229 5.22 10.68 14.32
N THR A 230 6.18 10.77 13.41
CA THR A 230 6.50 12.04 12.73
C THR A 230 5.40 12.57 11.80
N ILE A 231 4.48 11.72 11.32
CA ILE A 231 3.33 12.14 10.51
C ILE A 231 2.44 13.19 11.21
N PHE A 232 2.39 13.18 12.55
CA PHE A 232 1.55 14.13 13.29
C PHE A 232 2.08 15.57 13.21
N ASN A 233 3.38 15.76 13.01
CA ASN A 233 3.93 17.08 12.73
C ASN A 233 3.41 17.62 11.39
N ASP A 234 3.30 16.75 10.39
CA ASP A 234 2.78 17.13 9.07
C ASP A 234 1.27 17.38 9.14
N ILE A 235 0.51 16.56 9.87
CA ILE A 235 -0.93 16.78 10.12
C ILE A 235 -1.15 18.12 10.83
N GLN A 236 -0.32 18.47 11.82
CA GLN A 236 -0.39 19.76 12.49
C GLN A 236 -0.14 20.92 11.51
N VAL A 237 0.91 20.82 10.69
CA VAL A 237 1.27 21.87 9.72
C VAL A 237 0.18 22.06 8.66
N PHE A 238 -0.38 20.98 8.11
CA PHE A 238 -1.35 21.06 7.02
C PHE A 238 -2.78 21.31 7.49
N PHE A 239 -3.17 20.79 8.67
CA PHE A 239 -4.57 20.79 9.10
C PHE A 239 -4.82 21.50 10.43
N GLY A 240 -3.78 22.06 11.04
CA GLY A 240 -3.87 22.91 12.24
C GLY A 240 -4.20 22.16 13.53
N LYS A 241 -4.13 20.83 13.54
CA LYS A 241 -4.49 20.00 14.69
C LYS A 241 -3.30 19.85 15.64
N SER A 242 -3.42 20.32 16.87
CA SER A 242 -2.33 20.25 17.84
C SER A 242 -2.07 18.81 18.30
N PRO A 243 -0.84 18.48 18.74
CA PRO A 243 -0.54 17.18 19.35
C PRO A 243 -1.45 16.83 20.52
N GLN A 244 -1.87 17.81 21.30
CA GLN A 244 -2.78 17.63 22.44
C GLN A 244 -4.18 17.22 21.98
N GLU A 245 -4.73 17.87 20.94
CA GLU A 245 -6.02 17.48 20.35
C GLU A 245 -5.94 16.08 19.74
N MET A 246 -4.86 15.76 19.02
CA MET A 246 -4.67 14.42 18.45
C MET A 246 -4.58 13.35 19.52
N ALA A 247 -3.83 13.59 20.59
CA ALA A 247 -3.72 12.65 21.71
C ALA A 247 -5.05 12.46 22.42
N ALA A 248 -5.79 13.56 22.68
CA ALA A 248 -7.11 13.50 23.29
C ALA A 248 -8.12 12.71 22.46
N GLU A 249 -8.03 12.77 21.13
CA GLU A 249 -8.92 11.98 20.27
C GLU A 249 -8.58 10.50 20.22
N LEU A 250 -7.29 10.15 20.21
CA LEU A 250 -6.86 8.75 20.29
C LEU A 250 -7.20 8.16 21.67
N GLU A 251 -7.06 8.95 22.73
CA GLU A 251 -7.49 8.62 24.09
C GLU A 251 -9.00 8.40 24.17
N ALA A 252 -9.80 9.31 23.63
CA ALA A 252 -11.25 9.16 23.58
C ALA A 252 -11.66 7.88 22.85
N PHE A 253 -10.99 7.54 21.74
CA PHE A 253 -11.19 6.26 21.05
C PHE A 253 -10.79 5.06 21.91
N TRP A 254 -9.61 5.11 22.54
CA TRP A 254 -9.10 4.03 23.37
C TRP A 254 -10.06 3.67 24.49
N ILE A 255 -10.60 4.67 25.20
CA ILE A 255 -11.55 4.49 26.30
C ILE A 255 -12.82 3.77 25.84
N VAL A 256 -13.36 4.09 24.66
CA VAL A 256 -14.64 3.53 24.19
C VAL A 256 -14.48 2.20 23.42
N SER A 257 -13.27 1.87 22.98
CA SER A 257 -13.00 0.69 22.17
C SER A 257 -13.00 -0.60 23.01
N LYS A 258 -14.15 -1.28 23.05
CA LYS A 258 -14.34 -2.53 23.83
C LYS A 258 -13.32 -3.62 23.48
N SER A 259 -13.02 -3.80 22.19
CA SER A 259 -12.08 -4.82 21.73
C SER A 259 -10.65 -4.52 22.15
N LEU A 260 -10.23 -3.24 22.12
CA LEU A 260 -8.90 -2.84 22.59
C LEU A 260 -8.77 -2.95 24.11
N GLN A 261 -9.78 -2.50 24.87
CA GLN A 261 -9.82 -2.63 26.33
C GLN A 261 -9.78 -4.10 26.79
N ALA A 262 -10.48 -4.98 26.08
CA ALA A 262 -10.47 -6.42 26.34
C ALA A 262 -9.21 -7.14 25.80
N ARG A 263 -8.26 -6.42 25.19
CA ARG A 263 -7.09 -6.98 24.50
C ARG A 263 -7.45 -8.05 23.45
N ASN A 264 -8.62 -7.91 22.83
CA ASN A 264 -9.10 -8.77 21.75
C ASN A 264 -8.73 -8.16 20.40
N TYR A 265 -7.48 -8.41 19.98
CA TYR A 265 -6.88 -7.83 18.79
C TYR A 265 -7.51 -8.32 17.48
N MET A 266 -8.03 -9.55 17.47
CA MET A 266 -8.76 -10.08 16.32
C MET A 266 -10.05 -9.29 16.10
N ASP A 267 -10.86 -9.09 17.14
CA ASP A 267 -12.09 -8.31 17.02
C ASP A 267 -11.80 -6.83 16.75
N PHE A 268 -10.69 -6.31 17.29
CA PHE A 268 -10.22 -4.97 16.96
C PHE A 268 -9.98 -4.83 15.45
N LEU A 269 -9.15 -5.70 14.87
CA LEU A 269 -8.86 -5.66 13.43
C LEU A 269 -10.12 -5.90 12.59
N LYS A 270 -10.99 -6.84 12.97
CA LYS A 270 -12.28 -7.07 12.28
C LYS A 270 -13.24 -5.89 12.36
N THR A 271 -13.12 -5.04 13.38
CA THR A 271 -14.00 -3.87 13.54
C THR A 271 -13.50 -2.67 12.74
N TYR A 272 -12.19 -2.40 12.79
CA TYR A 272 -11.61 -1.15 12.27
C TYR A 272 -10.84 -1.30 10.95
N TRP A 273 -10.80 -2.51 10.36
CA TRP A 273 -10.11 -2.74 9.09
C TRP A 273 -10.50 -1.81 7.94
N PRO A 274 -11.77 -1.33 7.78
CA PRO A 274 -12.10 -0.47 6.64
C PRO A 274 -11.33 0.85 6.63
N GLN A 275 -10.85 1.27 7.81
CA GLN A 275 -10.14 2.53 8.02
C GLN A 275 -8.62 2.38 8.02
N TYR A 276 -8.10 1.15 7.91
CA TYR A 276 -6.67 0.88 7.94
C TYR A 276 -5.99 1.48 6.70
N ASP A 277 -6.27 0.93 5.51
CA ASP A 277 -5.62 1.40 4.28
C ASP A 277 -6.06 2.82 3.92
N ALA A 278 -7.22 3.28 4.41
CA ALA A 278 -7.66 4.66 4.24
C ALA A 278 -6.72 5.66 4.92
N TRP A 279 -6.32 5.39 6.17
CA TRP A 279 -5.26 6.16 6.85
C TRP A 279 -3.98 6.15 6.04
N THR A 280 -3.59 4.97 5.59
CA THR A 280 -2.36 4.78 4.83
C THR A 280 -2.35 5.57 3.51
N ILE A 281 -3.46 5.57 2.77
CA ILE A 281 -3.62 6.41 1.57
C ILE A 281 -3.51 7.88 1.96
N GLY A 282 -4.22 8.30 3.01
CA GLY A 282 -4.17 9.66 3.54
C GLY A 282 -2.75 10.10 3.89
N SER A 283 -1.98 9.29 4.62
CA SER A 283 -0.61 9.63 5.04
C SER A 283 0.37 9.69 3.88
N ASN A 284 0.23 8.83 2.86
CA ASN A 284 0.99 8.93 1.61
C ASN A 284 0.65 10.23 0.86
N LEU A 285 -0.63 10.64 0.83
CA LEU A 285 -1.05 11.90 0.22
C LEU A 285 -0.57 13.14 0.98
N VAL A 286 -0.57 13.11 2.32
CA VAL A 286 0.02 14.18 3.16
C VAL A 286 1.51 14.33 2.86
N TYR A 287 2.25 13.22 2.78
CA TYR A 287 3.66 13.27 2.41
C TYR A 287 3.86 13.85 1.00
N LEU A 288 3.02 13.44 0.03
CA LEU A 288 3.10 13.96 -1.33
C LEU A 288 2.82 15.47 -1.38
N LEU A 289 1.80 15.95 -0.66
CA LEU A 289 1.51 17.37 -0.47
C LEU A 289 2.69 18.11 0.14
N LYS A 290 3.30 17.58 1.19
CA LYS A 290 4.52 18.14 1.81
C LYS A 290 5.64 18.31 0.78
N MET A 291 5.95 17.25 0.04
CA MET A 291 7.02 17.28 -0.96
C MET A 291 6.75 18.27 -2.09
N LEU A 292 5.52 18.32 -2.59
CA LEU A 292 5.13 19.20 -3.70
C LEU A 292 4.99 20.66 -3.25
N SER A 293 4.63 20.90 -1.99
CA SER A 293 4.37 22.25 -1.47
C SER A 293 5.60 23.15 -1.42
N PHE A 294 6.81 22.57 -1.43
CA PHE A 294 8.06 23.32 -1.53
C PHE A 294 8.26 24.03 -2.88
N TYR A 295 7.47 23.68 -3.90
CA TYR A 295 7.62 24.23 -5.24
C TYR A 295 6.54 25.29 -5.51
N PRO A 296 6.91 26.56 -5.78
CA PRO A 296 5.93 27.60 -6.15
C PRO A 296 5.07 27.21 -7.36
N SER A 297 5.65 26.48 -8.32
CA SER A 297 4.93 25.99 -9.50
C SER A 297 3.80 25.00 -9.19
N PHE A 298 3.87 24.29 -8.06
CA PHE A 298 2.77 23.44 -7.59
C PHE A 298 1.66 24.29 -6.97
N GLN A 299 2.01 25.26 -6.12
CA GLN A 299 1.02 26.15 -5.49
C GLN A 299 0.23 26.97 -6.52
N GLN A 300 0.84 27.24 -7.68
CA GLN A 300 0.25 27.95 -8.82
C GLN A 300 -0.38 27.00 -9.86
N ASN A 301 -0.35 25.68 -9.65
CA ASN A 301 -0.94 24.72 -10.56
C ASN A 301 -2.47 24.91 -10.58
N PRO A 302 -3.10 25.17 -11.75
CA PRO A 302 -4.53 25.49 -11.82
C PRO A 302 -5.44 24.39 -11.27
N THR A 303 -5.11 23.12 -11.50
CA THR A 303 -5.91 22.00 -11.01
C THR A 303 -5.85 21.91 -9.49
N TYR A 304 -4.65 22.06 -8.91
CA TYR A 304 -4.49 22.07 -7.47
C TYR A 304 -5.18 23.28 -6.84
N SER A 305 -4.90 24.51 -7.29
CA SER A 305 -5.49 25.72 -6.69
C SER A 305 -7.02 25.70 -6.72
N LYS A 306 -7.62 25.20 -7.81
CA LYS A 306 -9.09 25.08 -7.95
C LYS A 306 -9.69 24.07 -6.96
N ASN A 307 -9.02 22.94 -6.74
CA ASN A 307 -9.56 21.82 -5.96
C ASN A 307 -8.95 21.70 -4.56
N LYS A 308 -8.08 22.63 -4.15
CA LYS A 308 -7.28 22.56 -2.93
C LYS A 308 -8.11 22.25 -1.69
N GLN A 309 -9.17 23.04 -1.46
CA GLN A 309 -10.01 22.89 -0.27
C GLN A 309 -10.70 21.51 -0.22
N LEU A 310 -11.17 21.02 -1.38
CA LEU A 310 -11.79 19.70 -1.48
C LEU A 310 -10.76 18.60 -1.21
N LEU A 311 -9.62 18.63 -1.88
CA LEU A 311 -8.56 17.63 -1.75
C LEU A 311 -8.00 17.58 -0.33
N GLU A 312 -7.62 18.73 0.25
CA GLU A 312 -7.12 18.82 1.62
C GLU A 312 -8.20 18.39 2.64
N GLY A 313 -9.48 18.72 2.38
CA GLY A 313 -10.60 18.27 3.21
C GLY A 313 -10.79 16.76 3.23
N VAL A 314 -10.69 16.11 2.07
CA VAL A 314 -10.75 14.65 1.94
C VAL A 314 -9.54 14.01 2.63
N ILE A 315 -8.33 14.51 2.39
CA ILE A 315 -7.11 13.99 3.02
C ILE A 315 -7.21 14.11 4.54
N LYS A 316 -7.68 15.24 5.08
CA LYS A 316 -7.90 15.44 6.51
C LYS A 316 -8.81 14.36 7.11
N LYS A 317 -9.86 13.96 6.40
CA LYS A 317 -10.81 12.91 6.85
C LYS A 317 -10.23 11.49 6.75
N LEU A 318 -9.30 11.25 5.81
CA LEU A 318 -8.54 10.01 5.72
C LEU A 318 -7.53 9.88 6.85
N VAL A 319 -6.92 10.98 7.30
CA VAL A 319 -5.96 10.98 8.42
C VAL A 319 -6.61 11.38 9.75
N GLU A 320 -7.91 11.14 9.89
CA GLU A 320 -8.59 11.35 11.17
C GLU A 320 -8.05 10.36 12.22
N ILE A 321 -7.77 10.86 13.42
CA ILE A 321 -7.06 10.10 14.46
C ILE A 321 -7.96 9.00 14.99
N ASN A 322 -9.22 9.33 15.28
CA ASN A 322 -10.20 8.36 15.71
C ASN A 322 -10.73 7.55 14.50
N PRO A 323 -10.49 6.23 14.42
CA PRO A 323 -10.93 5.41 13.28
C PRO A 323 -12.45 5.33 13.14
N GLN A 324 -13.24 5.62 14.17
CA GLN A 324 -14.70 5.68 14.08
C GLN A 324 -15.19 6.92 13.31
N LYS A 325 -14.40 8.00 13.32
CA LYS A 325 -14.68 9.24 12.60
C LYS A 325 -13.98 9.30 11.24
N ARG A 326 -12.95 8.47 11.04
CA ARG A 326 -12.17 8.39 9.81
C ARG A 326 -12.99 7.86 8.65
N TYR A 327 -12.85 8.52 7.52
CA TYR A 327 -13.42 8.04 6.26
C TYR A 327 -12.70 6.77 5.82
N ASP A 328 -13.47 5.79 5.35
CA ASP A 328 -12.90 4.74 4.51
C ASP A 328 -12.63 5.25 3.08
N ALA A 329 -11.95 4.44 2.26
CA ALA A 329 -11.57 4.83 0.90
C ALA A 329 -12.79 5.16 0.01
N ILE A 330 -13.93 4.49 0.22
CA ILE A 330 -15.16 4.70 -0.56
C ILE A 330 -15.82 6.03 -0.18
N GLN A 331 -15.90 6.34 1.11
CA GLN A 331 -16.42 7.63 1.58
C GLN A 331 -15.56 8.79 1.07
N ALA A 332 -14.23 8.64 1.14
CA ALA A 332 -13.29 9.64 0.64
C ALA A 332 -13.39 9.81 -0.88
N LEU A 333 -13.48 8.70 -1.64
CA LEU A 333 -13.67 8.76 -3.09
C LEU A 333 -15.00 9.41 -3.45
N ASN A 334 -16.09 9.12 -2.72
CA ASN A 334 -17.40 9.71 -2.98
C ASN A 334 -17.42 11.22 -2.74
N GLU A 335 -16.66 11.70 -1.76
CA GLU A 335 -16.51 13.15 -1.56
C GLU A 335 -15.60 13.79 -2.60
N LEU A 336 -14.51 13.12 -3.01
CA LEU A 336 -13.59 13.64 -4.01
C LEU A 336 -14.19 13.65 -5.43
N ASP A 337 -14.82 12.56 -5.83
CA ASP A 337 -15.46 12.35 -7.14
C ASP A 337 -16.59 11.30 -7.04
N ALA A 338 -17.80 11.76 -6.72
CA ALA A 338 -19.01 10.93 -6.68
C ALA A 338 -19.33 10.26 -8.03
N GLU A 339 -18.78 10.76 -9.14
CA GLU A 339 -19.03 10.25 -10.48
C GLU A 339 -18.02 9.17 -10.91
N SER A 340 -17.07 8.81 -10.05
CA SER A 340 -16.08 7.76 -10.29
C SER A 340 -16.75 6.45 -10.77
N TYR A 341 -16.13 5.85 -11.78
CA TYR A 341 -16.57 4.56 -12.33
C TYR A 341 -16.62 3.47 -11.25
N VAL A 342 -15.62 3.43 -10.36
CA VAL A 342 -15.55 2.43 -9.29
C VAL A 342 -16.75 2.54 -8.35
N LEU A 343 -17.13 3.77 -7.98
CA LEU A 343 -18.28 3.98 -7.09
C LEU A 343 -19.58 3.55 -7.74
N LYS A 344 -19.83 4.03 -8.96
CA LYS A 344 -21.06 3.75 -9.72
C LYS A 344 -21.24 2.26 -10.00
N THR A 345 -20.14 1.55 -10.20
CA THR A 345 -20.18 0.14 -10.60
C THR A 345 -20.22 -0.79 -9.39
N TYR A 346 -19.50 -0.48 -8.31
CA TYR A 346 -19.22 -1.46 -7.27
C TYR A 346 -19.59 -1.02 -5.84
N ALA A 347 -19.85 0.26 -5.56
CA ALA A 347 -19.90 0.76 -4.18
C ALA A 347 -21.28 1.21 -3.67
N SER A 348 -22.35 1.06 -4.46
CA SER A 348 -23.69 1.55 -4.13
C SER A 348 -24.25 0.93 -2.83
N GLU A 349 -24.09 -0.38 -2.64
CA GLU A 349 -24.53 -1.10 -1.44
C GLU A 349 -23.73 -0.66 -0.20
N TRP A 350 -22.40 -0.52 -0.33
CA TRP A 350 -21.52 -0.09 0.76
C TRP A 350 -21.90 1.30 1.28
N LEU A 351 -22.08 2.27 0.38
CA LEU A 351 -22.49 3.63 0.71
C LEU A 351 -23.85 3.65 1.42
N SER A 352 -24.78 2.80 0.99
CA SER A 352 -26.11 2.69 1.59
C SER A 352 -26.04 2.15 3.02
N ALA A 353 -25.25 1.10 3.25
CA ALA A 353 -25.04 0.50 4.58
C ALA A 353 -24.38 1.51 5.55
N ARG A 354 -23.39 2.27 5.10
CA ARG A 354 -22.65 3.23 5.93
C ARG A 354 -23.51 4.42 6.38
N LYS A 355 -24.40 4.93 5.53
CA LYS A 355 -25.33 6.01 5.92
C LYS A 355 -26.21 5.61 7.10
N ASN A 356 -26.66 4.35 7.13
CA ASN A 356 -27.50 3.83 8.21
C ASN A 356 -26.74 3.70 9.54
N HIS A 357 -25.44 3.41 9.50
CA HIS A 357 -24.60 3.34 10.70
C HIS A 357 -24.18 4.70 11.26
N GLN A 358 -24.11 5.76 10.44
CA GLN A 358 -23.78 7.11 10.94
C GLN A 358 -25.00 7.85 11.54
N MET A 359 -26.21 7.35 11.31
CA MET A 359 -27.46 7.89 11.88
C MET A 359 -27.88 7.21 13.19
N GLN A 360 -27.16 6.17 13.63
CA GLN A 360 -27.33 5.45 14.90
C GLN A 360 -26.18 5.79 15.83
#